data_AF-A0A2V2R6I8-F1
#
_entry.id   AF-A0A2V2R6I8-F1
#
_cell.length_a   1.000
_cell.length_b   1.000
_cell.length_c   1.000
_cell.angle_alpha   90.00
_cell.angle_beta   90.00
_cell.angle_gamma   90.00
#
_symmetry.space_group_name_H-M   'P 1'
#
loop_
_entity.id
_entity.type
_entity.pdbx_description
1 polymer ?
#
loop_
_entity_poly.entity_id
_entity_poly.type
_entity_poly.pdbx_seq_one_letter_code
_entity_poly.pdbx_strand_id
1 'polypeptide(L)'
;MRFVFARLSYFLFALGLVPLALSWSHPGWRWVVLVYDVALMTLVLLDVWRSSLPPGVLIRRQFAKRFSVGAENDVQVLIQNRTPATVQLRVKDEYPPKMHLNGPRDARLNVDAQTSAALVYGLTPPKRGRFEFGQTAVRYLSKLKLAWCEIRVGEPAVIKVYPNMRRAREAELKALGARSLVSSHRKTSWRGEGREFESMRDYVRGDELRHISWTATARRGKLTTRQYQIERDQTILIALDAGRLMTARIGQESKLDSAV
;
A
#
# COMPACT_ATOMS: atom_id res chain seq x y z
N MET A 1 0.66 -27.79 14.00
CA MET A 1 0.31 -27.57 12.57
C MET A 1 -1.17 -27.79 12.40
N ARG A 2 -1.89 -26.88 11.74
CA ARG A 2 -3.29 -27.11 11.36
C ARG A 2 -3.29 -27.83 10.01
N PHE A 3 -4.04 -28.90 9.88
CA PHE A 3 -4.20 -29.61 8.61
C PHE A 3 -5.66 -29.94 8.33
N VAL A 4 -5.97 -30.17 7.06
CA VAL A 4 -7.30 -30.60 6.59
C VAL A 4 -7.09 -31.74 5.61
N PHE A 5 -7.91 -32.79 5.71
CA PHE A 5 -7.87 -33.92 4.77
C PHE A 5 -8.05 -33.47 3.31
N ALA A 6 -7.24 -34.04 2.41
CA ALA A 6 -7.34 -33.78 0.98
C ALA A 6 -8.41 -34.68 0.33
N ARG A 7 -8.72 -34.44 -0.94
CA ARG A 7 -9.67 -35.27 -1.69
C ARG A 7 -9.24 -36.74 -1.74
N LEU A 8 -7.94 -36.99 -1.85
CA LEU A 8 -7.39 -38.35 -1.91
C LEU A 8 -7.61 -39.12 -0.61
N SER A 9 -7.44 -38.48 0.56
CA SER A 9 -7.70 -39.16 1.83
C SER A 9 -9.18 -39.50 2.00
N TYR A 10 -10.10 -38.61 1.60
CA TYR A 10 -11.53 -38.95 1.62
C TYR A 10 -11.88 -40.12 0.70
N PHE A 11 -11.25 -40.21 -0.47
CA PHE A 11 -11.42 -41.34 -1.38
C PHE A 11 -10.89 -42.65 -0.77
N LEU A 12 -9.73 -42.61 -0.10
CA LEU A 12 -9.16 -43.77 0.59
C LEU A 12 -10.04 -44.22 1.77
N PHE A 13 -10.56 -43.30 2.57
CA PHE A 13 -11.53 -43.65 3.61
C PHE A 13 -12.82 -44.24 3.03
N ALA A 14 -13.32 -43.69 1.91
CA ALA A 14 -14.50 -44.23 1.23
C ALA A 14 -14.26 -45.65 0.69
N LEU A 15 -13.04 -45.96 0.24
CA LEU A 15 -12.66 -47.32 -0.18
C LEU A 15 -12.79 -48.32 0.98
N GLY A 16 -12.50 -47.90 2.22
CA GLY A 16 -12.69 -48.71 3.44
C GLY A 16 -14.15 -49.10 3.73
N LEU A 17 -15.12 -48.37 3.17
CA LEU A 17 -16.56 -48.70 3.33
C LEU A 17 -16.95 -49.97 2.56
N VAL A 18 -16.22 -50.33 1.50
CA VAL A 18 -16.51 -51.54 0.69
C VAL A 18 -16.31 -52.83 1.52
N PRO A 19 -15.14 -53.07 2.15
CA PRO A 19 -14.98 -54.21 3.06
C PRO A 19 -15.84 -54.11 4.32
N LEU A 20 -16.20 -52.90 4.78
CA LEU A 20 -17.14 -52.72 5.88
C LEU A 20 -18.54 -53.26 5.52
N ALA A 21 -19.03 -52.99 4.31
CA ALA A 21 -20.29 -53.53 3.82
C ALA A 21 -20.27 -55.07 3.70
N LEU A 22 -19.14 -55.63 3.26
CA LEU A 22 -18.91 -57.08 3.21
C LEU A 22 -18.79 -57.74 4.59
N SER A 23 -18.61 -56.95 5.66
CA SER A 23 -18.52 -57.49 7.03
C SER A 23 -19.84 -57.98 7.60
N TRP A 24 -20.95 -57.76 6.90
CA TRP A 24 -22.26 -58.32 7.27
C TRP A 24 -22.29 -59.85 7.15
N SER A 25 -21.64 -60.41 6.13
CA SER A 25 -21.60 -61.86 5.90
C SER A 25 -20.47 -62.57 6.66
N HIS A 26 -19.33 -61.90 6.86
CA HIS A 26 -18.18 -62.46 7.57
C HIS A 26 -17.63 -61.45 8.60
N PRO A 27 -17.79 -61.71 9.91
CA PRO A 27 -17.36 -60.81 10.98
C PRO A 27 -15.86 -60.45 10.97
N GLY A 28 -15.00 -61.30 10.36
CA GLY A 28 -13.55 -61.09 10.28
C GLY A 28 -13.14 -59.83 9.52
N TRP A 29 -13.94 -59.38 8.54
CA TRP A 29 -13.64 -58.16 7.77
C TRP A 29 -13.65 -56.90 8.63
N ARG A 30 -14.32 -56.90 9.78
CA ARG A 30 -14.34 -55.74 10.70
C ARG A 30 -12.93 -55.40 11.21
N TRP A 31 -12.15 -56.42 11.55
CA TRP A 31 -10.77 -56.23 11.98
C TRP A 31 -9.87 -55.76 10.85
N VAL A 32 -10.10 -56.25 9.62
CA VAL A 32 -9.37 -55.81 8.43
C VAL A 32 -9.63 -54.32 8.16
N VAL A 33 -10.89 -53.88 8.24
CA VAL A 33 -11.25 -52.46 8.08
C VAL A 33 -10.62 -51.61 9.17
N LEU A 34 -10.66 -52.05 10.43
CA LEU A 34 -10.05 -51.32 11.54
C LEU A 34 -8.54 -51.16 11.33
N VAL A 35 -7.84 -52.24 10.97
CA VAL A 35 -6.40 -52.19 10.68
C VAL A 35 -6.12 -51.28 9.48
N TYR A 36 -6.93 -51.32 8.43
CA TYR A 36 -6.83 -50.42 7.28
C TYR A 36 -6.99 -48.95 7.66
N ASP A 37 -8.03 -48.61 8.43
CA ASP A 37 -8.30 -47.24 8.85
C ASP A 37 -7.21 -46.70 9.77
N VAL A 38 -6.70 -47.52 10.70
CA VAL A 38 -5.58 -47.16 11.57
C VAL A 38 -4.29 -46.98 10.76
N ALA A 39 -4.01 -47.86 9.80
CA ALA A 39 -2.87 -47.74 8.90
C ALA A 39 -2.97 -46.47 8.02
N LEU A 40 -4.16 -46.15 7.52
CA LEU A 40 -4.41 -44.95 6.72
C LEU A 40 -4.25 -43.69 7.56
N MET A 41 -4.80 -43.66 8.78
CA MET A 41 -4.68 -42.53 9.70
C MET A 41 -3.22 -42.27 10.09
N THR A 42 -2.48 -43.33 10.40
CA THR A 42 -1.04 -43.24 10.71
C THR A 42 -0.23 -42.76 9.50
N LEU A 43 -0.55 -43.22 8.30
CA LEU A 43 0.06 -42.74 7.05
C LEU A 43 -0.17 -41.23 6.84
N VAL A 44 -1.41 -40.75 7.06
CA VAL A 44 -1.73 -39.31 6.96
C VAL A 44 -0.95 -38.51 8.00
N LEU A 45 -0.88 -38.97 9.25
CA LEU A 45 -0.13 -38.30 10.32
C LEU A 45 1.37 -38.23 10.01
N LEU A 46 1.96 -39.32 9.52
CA LEU A 46 3.36 -39.37 9.11
C LEU A 46 3.64 -38.44 7.91
N ASP A 47 2.73 -38.38 6.94
CA ASP A 47 2.84 -37.48 5.78
C ASP A 47 2.78 -36.01 6.21
N VAL A 48 1.83 -35.65 7.09
CA VAL A 48 1.73 -34.29 7.64
C VAL A 48 2.98 -33.92 8.44
N TRP A 49 3.48 -34.83 9.29
CA TRP A 49 4.65 -34.57 10.13
C TRP A 49 5.94 -34.41 9.31
N ARG A 50 6.09 -35.15 8.21
CA ARG A 50 7.24 -35.05 7.28
C ARG A 50 7.08 -33.95 6.23
N SER A 51 5.88 -33.38 6.11
CA SER A 51 5.59 -32.33 5.14
C SER A 51 5.89 -30.97 5.74
N SER A 52 6.76 -30.24 5.07
CA SER A 52 7.01 -28.82 5.31
C SER A 52 6.84 -28.06 4.00
N LEU A 53 6.59 -26.76 4.09
CA LEU A 53 6.65 -25.91 2.89
C LEU A 53 8.06 -26.04 2.29
N PRO A 54 8.21 -26.32 0.98
CA PRO A 54 9.53 -26.42 0.37
C PRO A 54 10.31 -25.12 0.58
N PRO A 55 11.59 -25.17 0.99
CA PRO A 55 12.37 -23.97 1.33
C PRO A 55 12.57 -23.01 0.14
N GLY A 56 12.38 -23.48 -1.09
CA GLY A 56 12.42 -22.65 -2.30
C GLY A 56 11.16 -21.83 -2.57
N VAL A 57 10.08 -21.99 -1.80
CA VAL A 57 8.85 -21.21 -1.96
C VAL A 57 8.91 -19.95 -1.10
N LEU A 58 9.04 -18.80 -1.74
CA LEU A 58 9.10 -17.50 -1.08
C LEU A 58 7.79 -16.75 -1.28
N ILE A 59 7.16 -16.36 -0.19
CA ILE A 59 5.89 -15.61 -0.21
C ILE A 59 6.14 -14.27 0.46
N ARG A 60 5.95 -13.19 -0.28
CA ARG A 60 6.17 -11.83 0.20
C ARG A 60 5.02 -10.93 -0.22
N ARG A 61 4.56 -10.13 0.72
CA ARG A 61 3.57 -9.08 0.47
C ARG A 61 4.29 -7.79 0.07
N GLN A 62 3.81 -7.15 -0.99
CA GLN A 62 4.28 -5.88 -1.53
C GLN A 62 3.10 -4.91 -1.64
N PHE A 63 3.31 -3.66 -1.23
CA PHE A 63 2.33 -2.59 -1.31
C PHE A 63 3.06 -1.23 -1.27
N ALA A 64 2.35 -0.17 -1.67
CA ALA A 64 2.88 1.18 -1.60
C ALA A 64 3.17 1.61 -0.15
N LYS A 65 4.29 2.31 0.07
CA LYS A 65 4.74 2.75 1.42
C LYS A 65 3.70 3.61 2.15
N ARG A 66 2.77 4.24 1.43
CA ARG A 66 1.73 5.13 1.96
C ARG A 66 0.42 4.87 1.23
N PHE A 67 -0.67 4.80 1.99
CA PHE A 67 -2.02 4.73 1.45
C PHE A 67 -2.72 6.07 1.61
N SER A 68 -3.64 6.37 0.71
CA SER A 68 -4.46 7.59 0.78
C SER A 68 -5.89 7.24 1.19
N VAL A 69 -6.48 8.05 2.08
CA VAL A 69 -7.89 7.91 2.51
C VAL A 69 -8.81 7.91 1.28
N GLY A 70 -9.73 6.95 1.22
CA GLY A 70 -10.74 6.85 0.17
C GLY A 70 -10.21 6.52 -1.23
N ALA A 71 -8.89 6.36 -1.41
CA ALA A 71 -8.30 5.87 -2.65
C ALA A 71 -8.16 4.35 -2.58
N GLU A 72 -8.32 3.69 -3.73
CA GLU A 72 -7.99 2.27 -3.88
C GLU A 72 -6.46 2.10 -3.94
N ASN A 73 -5.94 1.18 -3.13
CA ASN A 73 -4.51 0.87 -3.07
C ASN A 73 -4.31 -0.62 -3.32
N ASP A 74 -3.47 -0.95 -4.30
CA ASP A 74 -3.19 -2.34 -4.63
C ASP A 74 -2.21 -2.98 -3.63
N VAL A 75 -2.58 -4.18 -3.18
CA VAL A 75 -1.71 -5.06 -2.40
C VAL A 75 -1.44 -6.31 -3.23
N GLN A 76 -0.16 -6.64 -3.36
CA GLN A 76 0.30 -7.78 -4.14
C GLN A 76 0.97 -8.80 -3.21
N VAL A 77 0.49 -10.03 -3.20
CA VAL A 77 1.16 -11.15 -2.54
C VAL A 77 1.91 -11.93 -3.61
N LEU A 78 3.21 -11.71 -3.67
CA LEU A 78 4.12 -12.34 -4.61
C LEU A 78 4.54 -13.71 -4.07
N ILE A 79 4.38 -14.74 -4.90
CA ILE A 79 4.69 -16.13 -4.59
C ILE A 79 5.71 -16.60 -5.62
N GLN A 80 6.95 -16.81 -5.19
CA GLN A 80 8.01 -17.31 -6.04
C GLN A 80 8.25 -18.78 -5.73
N ASN A 81 8.14 -19.64 -6.75
CA ASN A 81 8.50 -21.03 -6.65
C ASN A 81 9.90 -21.27 -7.24
N ARG A 82 10.92 -21.39 -6.39
CA ARG A 82 12.30 -21.73 -6.81
C ARG A 82 12.59 -23.22 -6.76
N THR A 83 11.56 -24.06 -6.69
CA THR A 83 11.72 -25.52 -6.67
C THR A 83 11.56 -26.09 -8.09
N PRO A 84 12.08 -27.30 -8.36
CA PRO A 84 11.95 -27.95 -9.66
C PRO A 84 10.57 -28.58 -9.90
N ALA A 85 9.62 -28.46 -8.97
CA ALA A 85 8.29 -29.06 -9.08
C ALA A 85 7.19 -28.00 -8.97
N THR A 86 6.04 -28.24 -9.62
CA THR A 86 4.85 -27.40 -9.48
C THR A 86 4.28 -27.53 -8.06
N VAL A 87 4.02 -26.41 -7.40
CA VAL A 87 3.46 -26.36 -6.04
C VAL A 87 2.03 -25.86 -6.10
N GLN A 88 1.12 -26.63 -5.49
CA GLN A 88 -0.28 -26.23 -5.32
C GLN A 88 -0.46 -25.51 -3.98
N LEU A 89 -0.85 -24.24 -4.05
CA LEU A 89 -0.98 -23.36 -2.89
C LEU A 89 -2.39 -22.77 -2.84
N ARG A 90 -2.92 -22.61 -1.63
CA ARG A 90 -4.03 -21.70 -1.36
C ARG A 90 -3.53 -20.61 -0.44
N VAL A 91 -3.54 -19.40 -0.95
CA VAL A 91 -3.04 -18.23 -0.23
C VAL A 91 -4.24 -17.40 0.18
N LYS A 92 -4.25 -16.96 1.44
CA LYS A 92 -5.24 -16.04 1.99
C LYS A 92 -4.52 -15.00 2.82
N ASP A 93 -4.59 -13.75 2.39
CA ASP A 93 -3.92 -12.66 3.08
C ASP A 93 -4.80 -12.06 4.19
N GLU A 94 -4.14 -11.64 5.27
CA GLU A 94 -4.79 -10.99 6.41
C GLU A 94 -4.56 -9.49 6.35
N TYR A 95 -5.61 -8.78 5.93
CA TYR A 95 -5.63 -7.33 5.80
C TYR A 95 -6.26 -6.68 7.05
N PRO A 96 -6.03 -5.38 7.28
CA PRO A 96 -6.61 -4.69 8.43
C PRO A 96 -8.15 -4.69 8.34
N PRO A 97 -8.88 -5.18 9.36
CA PRO A 97 -10.33 -5.42 9.28
C PRO A 97 -11.16 -4.14 9.11
N LYS A 98 -10.57 -2.98 9.41
CA LYS A 98 -11.19 -1.67 9.26
C LYS A 98 -11.14 -1.15 7.82
N MET A 99 -10.39 -1.77 6.91
CA MET A 99 -10.32 -1.35 5.50
C MET A 99 -11.40 -2.02 4.67
N HIS A 100 -11.88 -1.33 3.64
CA HIS A 100 -12.76 -1.94 2.65
C HIS A 100 -11.93 -2.75 1.67
N LEU A 101 -12.33 -4.00 1.45
CA LEU A 101 -11.68 -4.92 0.55
C LEU A 101 -12.33 -4.84 -0.84
N ASN A 102 -11.50 -4.63 -1.86
CA ASN A 102 -11.89 -4.64 -3.25
C ASN A 102 -11.26 -5.87 -3.92
N GLY A 103 -12.09 -6.83 -4.31
CA GLY A 103 -11.64 -8.05 -4.99
C GLY A 103 -11.28 -9.23 -4.08
N PRO A 104 -10.80 -10.34 -4.67
CA PRO A 104 -10.54 -11.58 -3.95
C PRO A 104 -9.19 -11.53 -3.21
N ARG A 105 -9.22 -11.68 -1.88
CA ARG A 105 -8.01 -11.79 -1.04
C ARG A 105 -7.50 -13.23 -0.86
N ASP A 106 -8.20 -14.18 -1.44
CA ASP A 106 -7.86 -15.60 -1.41
C ASP A 106 -7.84 -16.17 -2.81
N ALA A 107 -6.81 -16.96 -3.11
CA ALA A 107 -6.63 -17.59 -4.41
C ALA A 107 -6.04 -18.99 -4.26
N ARG A 108 -6.46 -19.87 -5.18
CA ARG A 108 -5.84 -21.18 -5.39
C ARG A 108 -4.89 -21.03 -6.57
N LEU A 109 -3.60 -21.25 -6.34
CA LEU A 109 -2.55 -21.02 -7.30
C LEU A 109 -1.76 -22.31 -7.49
N ASN A 110 -1.58 -22.70 -8.75
CA ASN A 110 -0.63 -23.71 -9.14
C ASN A 110 0.57 -22.96 -9.69
N VAL A 111 1.67 -22.95 -8.95
CA VAL A 111 2.88 -22.21 -9.33
C VAL A 111 3.88 -23.21 -9.88
N ASP A 112 4.14 -23.15 -11.18
CA ASP A 112 5.06 -24.06 -11.86
C ASP A 112 6.50 -23.91 -11.38
N ALA A 113 7.33 -24.90 -11.70
CA ALA A 113 8.73 -24.91 -11.34
C ALA A 113 9.46 -23.65 -11.83
N GLN A 114 10.26 -23.02 -10.97
CA GLN A 114 11.02 -21.79 -11.30
C GLN A 114 10.18 -20.60 -11.77
N THR A 115 8.87 -20.55 -11.45
CA THR A 115 7.98 -19.44 -11.84
C THR A 115 7.53 -18.59 -10.66
N SER A 116 6.91 -17.45 -10.96
CA SER A 116 6.30 -16.57 -9.96
C SER A 116 4.82 -16.34 -10.28
N ALA A 117 4.01 -16.29 -9.24
CA ALA A 117 2.60 -15.91 -9.32
C ALA A 117 2.33 -14.75 -8.35
N ALA A 118 1.32 -13.94 -8.65
CA ALA A 118 0.91 -12.84 -7.79
C ALA A 118 -0.59 -12.90 -7.55
N LEU A 119 -0.99 -12.73 -6.29
CA LEU A 119 -2.38 -12.43 -5.91
C LEU A 119 -2.48 -10.93 -5.69
N VAL A 120 -3.34 -10.27 -6.46
CA VAL A 120 -3.55 -8.81 -6.39
C VAL A 120 -4.95 -8.53 -5.90
N TYR A 121 -5.08 -7.67 -4.90
CA TYR A 121 -6.35 -7.18 -4.39
C TYR A 121 -6.24 -5.71 -3.97
N GLY A 122 -7.36 -4.98 -4.04
CA GLY A 122 -7.43 -3.57 -3.67
C GLY A 122 -7.87 -3.38 -2.22
N LEU A 123 -7.33 -2.36 -1.57
CA LEU A 123 -7.76 -1.90 -0.25
C LEU A 123 -8.07 -0.41 -0.25
N THR A 124 -9.25 -0.06 0.28
CA THR A 124 -9.68 1.32 0.45
C THR A 124 -9.77 1.68 1.94
N PRO A 125 -8.87 2.53 2.47
CA PRO A 125 -8.87 2.88 3.88
C PRO A 125 -9.93 3.96 4.19
N PRO A 126 -10.76 3.79 5.23
CA PRO A 126 -11.87 4.70 5.51
C PRO A 126 -11.49 5.96 6.32
N LYS A 127 -10.27 5.99 6.87
CA LYS A 127 -9.77 7.12 7.67
C LYS A 127 -8.25 7.13 7.74
N ARG A 128 -7.66 8.30 8.00
CA ARG A 128 -6.22 8.43 8.24
C ARG A 128 -5.81 7.72 9.54
N GLY A 129 -4.55 7.30 9.61
CA GLY A 129 -3.98 6.70 10.81
C GLY A 129 -3.08 5.50 10.54
N ARG A 130 -2.79 4.75 11.61
CA ARG A 130 -1.98 3.53 11.57
C ARG A 130 -2.89 2.32 11.49
N PHE A 131 -2.57 1.42 10.56
CA PHE A 131 -3.24 0.12 10.41
C PHE A 131 -2.19 -0.96 10.34
N GLU A 132 -2.57 -2.18 10.73
CA GLU A 132 -1.64 -3.29 10.83
C GLU A 132 -2.18 -4.44 10.00
N PHE A 133 -1.34 -4.91 9.08
CA PHE A 133 -1.57 -6.14 8.38
C PHE A 133 -1.21 -7.33 9.26
N GLY A 134 -2.00 -8.40 9.15
CA GLY A 134 -1.69 -9.67 9.80
C GLY A 134 -0.71 -10.50 8.99
N GLN A 135 -0.69 -11.79 9.30
CA GLN A 135 0.15 -12.77 8.62
C GLN A 135 -0.60 -13.36 7.42
N THR A 136 0.13 -13.73 6.37
CA THR A 136 -0.46 -14.42 5.22
C THR A 136 -0.61 -15.90 5.56
N ALA A 137 -1.85 -16.39 5.55
CA ALA A 137 -2.13 -17.81 5.76
C ALA A 137 -1.97 -18.55 4.42
N VAL A 138 -1.12 -19.58 4.43
CA VAL A 138 -0.79 -20.36 3.25
C VAL A 138 -1.11 -21.81 3.53
N ARG A 139 -1.88 -22.43 2.66
CA ARG A 139 -2.11 -23.87 2.65
C ARG A 139 -1.40 -24.50 1.48
N TYR A 140 -0.62 -25.53 1.75
CA TYR A 140 0.08 -26.32 0.74
C TYR A 140 -0.32 -27.79 0.86
N LEU A 141 -0.20 -28.50 -0.25
CA LEU A 141 -0.50 -29.93 -0.30
C LEU A 141 0.71 -30.72 0.24
N SER A 142 0.45 -31.73 1.08
CA SER A 142 1.48 -32.62 1.62
C SER A 142 2.19 -33.42 0.53
N LYS A 143 3.36 -34.02 0.85
CA LYS A 143 4.18 -34.76 -0.13
C LYS A 143 3.40 -35.90 -0.80
N LEU A 144 2.61 -36.66 -0.03
CA LEU A 144 1.75 -37.73 -0.56
C LEU A 144 0.35 -37.27 -1.01
N LYS A 145 0.08 -35.96 -0.99
CA LYS A 145 -1.22 -35.36 -1.38
C LYS A 145 -2.41 -35.81 -0.52
N LEU A 146 -2.13 -36.28 0.71
CA LEU A 146 -3.15 -36.78 1.64
C LEU A 146 -3.77 -35.68 2.49
N ALA A 147 -3.05 -34.58 2.73
CA ALA A 147 -3.54 -33.49 3.57
C ALA A 147 -3.11 -32.11 3.05
N TRP A 148 -3.95 -31.12 3.30
CA TRP A 148 -3.61 -29.70 3.20
C TRP A 148 -3.01 -29.26 4.54
N CYS A 149 -1.75 -28.82 4.51
CA CYS A 149 -1.06 -28.29 5.68
C CYS A 149 -1.15 -26.76 5.67
N GLU A 150 -1.47 -26.15 6.81
CA GLU A 150 -1.55 -24.69 6.97
C GLU A 150 -0.33 -24.15 7.73
N ILE A 151 0.27 -23.11 7.16
CA ILE A 151 1.36 -22.34 7.75
C ILE A 151 1.05 -20.84 7.62
N ARG A 152 1.53 -20.04 8.58
CA ARG A 152 1.45 -18.59 8.52
C ARG A 152 2.83 -18.05 8.14
N VAL A 153 2.88 -17.24 7.09
CA VAL A 153 4.11 -16.70 6.53
C VAL A 153 4.00 -15.18 6.48
N GLY A 154 5.15 -14.51 6.58
CA GLY A 154 5.24 -13.07 6.54
C GLY A 154 5.13 -12.42 7.93
N GLU A 155 5.67 -11.21 8.00
CA GLU A 155 5.65 -10.41 9.21
C GLU A 155 4.44 -9.47 9.21
N PRO A 156 3.84 -9.20 10.38
CA PRO A 156 2.88 -8.13 10.52
C PRO A 156 3.49 -6.81 10.06
N ALA A 157 2.80 -6.10 9.17
CA ALA A 157 3.32 -4.86 8.59
C ALA A 157 2.43 -3.69 8.98
N VAL A 158 3.04 -2.64 9.52
CA VAL A 158 2.31 -1.41 9.88
C VAL A 158 2.29 -0.47 8.68
N ILE A 159 1.09 -0.04 8.29
CA ILE A 159 0.88 0.92 7.22
C ILE A 159 0.33 2.24 7.75
N LYS A 160 0.83 3.35 7.19
CA LYS A 160 0.37 4.70 7.50
C LYS A 160 -0.53 5.19 6.36
N VAL A 161 -1.76 5.54 6.72
CA VAL A 161 -2.74 6.14 5.83
C VAL A 161 -2.73 7.65 6.02
N TYR A 162 -2.56 8.38 4.92
CA TYR A 162 -2.50 9.83 4.85
C TYR A 162 -3.75 10.41 4.16
N PRO A 163 -4.05 11.71 4.38
CA PRO A 163 -5.08 12.42 3.62
C PRO A 163 -4.83 12.33 2.11
N ASN A 164 -5.91 12.36 1.34
CA ASN A 164 -5.84 12.29 -0.11
C ASN A 164 -5.53 13.67 -0.71
N MET A 165 -4.28 13.88 -1.12
CA MET A 165 -3.82 15.17 -1.66
C MET A 165 -4.34 15.47 -3.08
N ARG A 166 -5.15 14.62 -3.71
CA ARG A 166 -5.67 14.88 -5.07
C ARG A 166 -6.41 16.22 -5.16
N ARG A 167 -7.27 16.52 -4.18
CA ARG A 167 -8.00 17.80 -4.12
C ARG A 167 -7.08 19.00 -3.96
N ALA A 168 -6.07 18.88 -3.10
CA ALA A 168 -5.07 19.94 -2.91
C ALA A 168 -4.32 20.23 -4.22
N ARG A 169 -3.97 19.19 -4.97
CA ARG A 169 -3.30 19.31 -6.27
C ARG A 169 -4.19 19.94 -7.35
N GLU A 170 -5.47 19.58 -7.39
CA GLU A 170 -6.44 20.24 -8.29
C GLU A 170 -6.61 21.73 -7.96
N ALA A 171 -6.69 22.08 -6.67
CA ALA A 171 -6.77 23.47 -6.23
C ALA A 171 -5.50 24.24 -6.57
N GLU A 172 -4.32 23.64 -6.39
CA GLU A 172 -3.04 24.22 -6.77
C GLU A 172 -2.97 24.48 -8.29
N LEU A 173 -3.37 23.51 -9.12
CA LEU A 173 -3.40 23.68 -10.58
C LEU A 173 -4.36 24.80 -11.01
N LYS A 174 -5.54 24.90 -10.38
CA LYS A 174 -6.47 26.00 -10.60
C LYS A 174 -5.86 27.35 -10.17
N ALA A 175 -5.17 27.39 -9.03
CA ALA A 175 -4.51 28.61 -8.54
C ALA A 175 -3.35 29.04 -9.44
N LEU A 176 -2.55 28.11 -9.96
CA LEU A 176 -1.50 28.39 -10.94
C LEU A 176 -2.09 28.92 -12.26
N GLY A 177 -3.19 28.33 -12.73
CA GLY A 177 -3.94 28.83 -13.89
C GLY A 177 -4.54 30.22 -13.64
N ALA A 178 -5.00 30.51 -12.43
CA ALA A 178 -5.51 31.83 -12.06
C ALA A 178 -4.38 32.87 -11.90
N ARG A 179 -3.19 32.48 -11.46
CA ARG A 179 -2.03 33.38 -11.36
C ARG A 179 -1.59 33.95 -12.72
N SER A 180 -1.75 33.20 -13.82
CA SER A 180 -1.50 33.74 -15.16
C SER A 180 -2.47 34.87 -15.54
N LEU A 181 -3.71 34.81 -15.05
CA LEU A 181 -4.74 35.85 -15.26
C LEU A 181 -4.60 37.04 -14.29
N VAL A 182 -4.19 36.79 -13.04
CA VAL A 182 -4.08 37.81 -11.98
C VAL A 182 -2.77 38.60 -12.06
N SER A 183 -1.73 38.09 -12.73
CA SER A 183 -0.46 38.83 -12.93
C SER A 183 -0.64 40.16 -13.69
N SER A 184 -1.79 40.38 -14.33
CA SER A 184 -2.11 41.63 -15.05
C SER A 184 -2.76 42.71 -14.14
N HIS A 185 -3.34 42.37 -12.99
CA HIS A 185 -4.30 43.25 -12.30
C HIS A 185 -4.02 43.56 -10.82
N ARG A 186 -2.76 43.79 -10.42
CA ARG A 186 -2.44 44.62 -9.22
C ARG A 186 -0.93 44.88 -9.08
N LYS A 187 -0.42 45.87 -9.81
CA LYS A 187 0.70 46.66 -9.30
C LYS A 187 0.11 47.70 -8.35
N THR A 188 -0.18 47.29 -7.11
CA THR A 188 -0.40 48.29 -6.06
C THR A 188 0.96 48.93 -5.79
N SER A 189 1.12 50.17 -6.22
CA SER A 189 2.31 50.98 -5.96
C SER A 189 2.32 51.35 -4.48
N TRP A 190 3.00 50.56 -3.66
CA TRP A 190 3.25 50.88 -2.26
C TRP A 190 4.53 51.70 -2.17
N ARG A 191 4.50 52.76 -1.36
CA ARG A 191 5.65 53.65 -1.13
C ARG A 191 6.62 52.99 -0.14
N GLY A 192 7.85 52.74 -0.57
CA GLY A 192 8.99 52.31 0.23
C GLY A 192 10.26 52.22 -0.62
N GLU A 193 11.42 52.60 -0.07
CA GLU A 193 12.73 52.41 -0.72
C GLU A 193 13.17 50.97 -0.49
N GLY A 194 13.14 50.14 -1.54
CA GLY A 194 13.71 48.80 -1.49
C GLY A 194 15.21 48.82 -1.20
N ARG A 195 15.76 47.72 -0.69
CA ARG A 195 17.20 47.59 -0.40
C ARG A 195 17.93 46.63 -1.34
N GLU A 196 17.20 45.79 -2.05
CA GLU A 196 17.75 44.83 -3.00
C GLU A 196 17.92 45.49 -4.38
N PHE A 197 19.12 45.46 -4.94
CA PHE A 197 19.38 46.01 -6.27
C PHE A 197 18.62 45.20 -7.34
N GLU A 198 17.75 45.86 -8.11
CA GLU A 198 16.98 45.24 -9.19
C GLU A 198 17.68 45.41 -10.54
N SER A 199 17.98 46.66 -10.90
CA SER A 199 18.55 47.02 -12.20
C SER A 199 19.19 48.41 -12.21
N MET A 200 19.93 48.72 -13.27
CA MET A 200 20.41 50.08 -13.55
C MET A 200 19.58 50.69 -14.66
N ARG A 201 19.13 51.94 -14.46
CA ARG A 201 18.46 52.72 -15.50
C ARG A 201 19.13 54.07 -15.69
N ASP A 202 18.84 54.71 -16.81
CA ASP A 202 19.27 56.08 -17.05
C ASP A 202 18.57 57.02 -16.06
N TYR A 203 19.33 58.00 -15.57
CA TYR A 203 18.84 59.02 -14.67
C TYR A 203 17.82 59.92 -15.37
N VAL A 204 16.70 60.16 -14.69
CA VAL A 204 15.67 61.12 -15.11
C VAL A 204 15.62 62.25 -14.10
N ARG A 205 15.42 63.48 -14.59
CA ARG A 205 15.30 64.66 -13.72
C ARG A 205 14.12 64.46 -12.75
N GLY A 206 14.43 64.41 -11.45
CA GLY A 206 13.47 64.07 -10.39
C GLY A 206 13.88 62.83 -9.59
N ASP A 207 14.84 62.05 -10.09
CA ASP A 207 15.43 60.94 -9.35
C ASP A 207 16.33 61.44 -8.22
N GLU A 208 16.36 60.70 -7.12
CA GLU A 208 17.22 61.05 -5.98
C GLU A 208 18.71 60.84 -6.32
N LEU A 209 19.52 61.87 -6.09
CA LEU A 209 20.96 61.86 -6.37
C LEU A 209 21.71 60.76 -5.62
N ARG A 210 21.22 60.33 -4.45
CA ARG A 210 21.82 59.26 -3.64
C ARG A 210 21.83 57.90 -4.35
N HIS A 211 20.92 57.69 -5.31
CA HIS A 211 20.81 56.43 -6.05
C HIS A 211 21.72 56.40 -7.29
N ILE A 212 22.40 57.51 -7.63
CA ILE A 212 23.33 57.57 -8.74
C ILE A 212 24.52 56.62 -8.49
N SER A 213 24.80 55.79 -9.48
CA SER A 213 26.02 54.99 -9.51
C SER A 213 27.09 55.76 -10.24
N TRP A 214 27.95 56.46 -9.49
CA TRP A 214 29.08 57.21 -10.06
C TRP A 214 30.02 56.31 -10.85
N THR A 215 30.26 55.09 -10.37
CA THR A 215 31.10 54.09 -11.06
C THR A 215 30.48 53.63 -12.39
N ALA A 216 29.16 53.40 -12.45
CA ALA A 216 28.49 53.02 -13.69
C ALA A 216 28.40 54.22 -14.66
N THR A 217 28.16 55.42 -14.12
CA THR A 217 28.14 56.67 -14.88
C THR A 217 29.47 56.94 -15.55
N ALA A 218 30.59 56.75 -14.84
CA ALA A 218 31.93 56.92 -15.38
C ALA A 218 32.25 55.93 -16.52
N ARG A 219 31.72 54.70 -16.47
CA ARG A 219 31.93 53.69 -17.52
C ARG A 219 31.03 53.87 -18.74
N ARG A 220 29.76 54.29 -18.53
CA ARG A 220 28.77 54.45 -19.61
C ARG A 220 28.78 55.84 -20.25
N GLY A 221 29.43 56.83 -19.63
CA GLY A 221 29.41 58.22 -20.08
C GLY A 221 28.04 58.89 -19.97
N LYS A 222 27.10 58.28 -19.24
CA LYS A 222 25.72 58.77 -19.04
C LYS A 222 25.30 58.54 -17.59
N LEU A 223 24.60 59.51 -17.00
CA LEU A 223 24.10 59.44 -15.63
C LEU A 223 23.21 58.20 -15.45
N THR A 224 23.64 57.29 -14.59
CA THR A 224 22.98 56.00 -14.35
C THR A 224 22.53 55.93 -12.88
N THR A 225 21.26 55.61 -12.64
CA THR A 225 20.68 55.43 -11.30
C THR A 225 20.41 53.96 -11.00
N ARG A 226 20.58 53.57 -9.73
CA ARG A 226 20.26 52.23 -9.24
C ARG A 226 18.76 52.16 -8.93
N GLN A 227 18.11 51.14 -9.47
CA GLN A 227 16.73 50.80 -9.11
C GLN A 227 16.78 49.69 -8.07
N TYR A 228 16.06 49.88 -6.96
CA TYR A 228 15.94 48.89 -5.91
C TYR A 228 14.55 48.28 -5.91
N GLN A 229 14.49 46.96 -5.78
CA GLN A 229 13.26 46.23 -5.58
C GLN A 229 12.98 46.15 -4.07
N ILE A 230 11.70 46.29 -3.73
CA ILE A 230 11.24 46.09 -2.36
C ILE A 230 11.30 44.59 -2.06
N GLU A 231 12.10 44.20 -1.07
CA GLU A 231 12.09 42.84 -0.51
C GLU A 231 10.70 42.53 0.05
N ARG A 232 10.14 41.38 -0.33
CA ARG A 232 8.84 40.91 0.13
C ARG A 232 9.02 39.68 1.01
N ASP A 233 9.38 39.90 2.27
CA ASP A 233 9.31 38.85 3.28
C ASP A 233 7.85 38.67 3.73
N GLN A 234 7.11 37.86 2.99
CA GLN A 234 5.77 37.48 3.41
C GLN A 234 5.88 36.36 4.46
N THR A 235 5.81 36.74 5.74
CA THR A 235 5.64 35.77 6.82
C THR A 235 4.23 35.20 6.76
N ILE A 236 4.10 33.91 6.45
CA ILE A 236 2.82 33.20 6.44
C ILE A 236 2.69 32.40 7.73
N LEU A 237 1.74 32.76 8.59
CA LEU A 237 1.35 31.95 9.75
C LEU A 237 0.17 31.07 9.39
N ILE A 238 0.35 29.75 9.48
CA ILE A 238 -0.72 28.78 9.32
C ILE A 238 -1.15 28.32 10.71
N ALA A 239 -2.35 28.74 11.14
CA ALA A 239 -2.97 28.26 12.37
C ALA A 239 -4.05 27.23 12.03
N LEU A 240 -3.87 26.00 12.49
CA LEU A 240 -4.81 24.90 12.29
C LEU A 240 -5.55 24.60 13.59
N ASP A 241 -6.87 24.63 13.55
CA ASP A 241 -7.69 24.09 14.65
C ASP A 241 -7.62 22.55 14.61
N ALA A 242 -7.19 21.95 15.73
CA ALA A 242 -7.16 20.49 15.93
C ALA A 242 -8.10 20.02 17.05
N GLY A 243 -9.07 20.85 17.43
CA GLY A 243 -10.04 20.57 18.47
C GLY A 243 -11.11 19.53 18.09
N ARG A 244 -11.99 19.20 19.05
CA ARG A 244 -13.04 18.19 18.90
C ARG A 244 -14.00 18.48 17.73
N LEU A 245 -14.32 19.75 17.46
CA LEU A 245 -15.22 20.12 16.36
C LEU A 245 -14.69 19.71 14.99
N MET A 246 -13.36 19.59 14.86
CA MET A 246 -12.68 19.19 13.64
C MET A 246 -12.75 17.69 13.36
N THR A 247 -13.33 16.89 14.27
CA THR A 247 -13.63 15.46 14.03
C THR A 247 -14.95 15.22 13.31
N ALA A 248 -15.81 16.25 13.16
CA ALA A 248 -17.04 16.14 12.38
C ALA A 248 -16.71 15.71 10.93
N ARG A 249 -17.59 14.94 10.29
CA ARG A 249 -17.33 14.39 8.94
C ARG A 249 -18.00 15.21 7.84
N ILE A 250 -17.27 15.39 6.74
CA ILE A 250 -17.77 15.93 5.47
C ILE A 250 -17.60 14.81 4.44
N GLY A 251 -18.70 14.13 4.09
CA GLY A 251 -18.64 12.90 3.30
C GLY A 251 -17.87 11.80 4.05
N GLN A 252 -16.80 11.28 3.46
CA GLN A 252 -15.96 10.23 4.08
C GLN A 252 -14.78 10.78 4.89
N GLU A 253 -14.47 12.08 4.80
CA GLU A 253 -13.31 12.71 5.44
C GLU A 253 -13.72 13.44 6.72
N SER A 254 -12.77 13.64 7.65
CA SER A 254 -13.00 14.57 8.78
C SER A 254 -12.81 16.02 8.32
N LYS A 255 -13.40 16.99 9.02
CA LYS A 255 -13.17 18.43 8.76
C LYS A 255 -11.67 18.76 8.78
N LEU A 256 -10.91 18.13 9.68
CA LEU A 256 -9.46 18.28 9.74
C LEU A 256 -8.73 17.69 8.53
N ASP A 257 -9.22 16.58 7.97
CA ASP A 257 -8.67 16.00 6.73
C ASP A 257 -8.99 16.86 5.51
N SER A 258 -10.11 17.59 5.51
CA SER A 258 -10.48 18.49 4.41
C SER A 258 -9.81 19.86 4.51
N ALA A 259 -9.38 20.29 5.71
CA ALA A 259 -8.73 21.57 5.94
C ALA A 259 -7.21 21.56 5.65
N VAL A 260 -6.61 20.37 5.57
CA VAL A 260 -5.17 20.14 5.35
C VAL A 260 -4.96 19.50 3.98
#